data_AF-U2P5M8-F1
#
_entry.id   AF-U2P5M8-F1
#
_cell.length_a   1.000
_cell.length_b   1.000
_cell.length_c   1.000
_cell.angle_alpha   90.00
_cell.angle_beta   90.00
_cell.angle_gamma   90.00
#
_symmetry.space_group_name_H-M   'P 1'
#
loop_
_entity.id
_entity.type
_entity.pdbx_description
1 polymer ?
#
loop_
_entity_poly.entity_id
_entity_poly.type
_entity_poly.pdbx_seq_one_letter_code
_entity_poly.pdbx_strand_id
1 'polypeptide(L)'
;MRVLQSSFFRAIIAIVIGALLVQYREQTVQWITIAIGVMFFLSGIISCATYFSARRSAASTVPLFDDDGQRIEPLQPNFPIVGLGSLILGVILALMPATFIDWLMYIMAAIIILGAVNQFVNLASARKFAHVGAFYWVMPSLILLVGLLAILYPRAIASAPLFVLGWCMMVYGVVESLNSIKIHRCRRAFAKAEEARRARQQLQQSADSQAEDATTDKAE
;
A
#
# COMPACT_ATOMS: atom_id res chain seq x y z
N MET A 1 23.42 -17.21 11.28
CA MET A 1 22.31 -18.01 10.70
C MET A 1 20.96 -17.28 10.64
N ARG A 2 20.72 -16.19 11.40
CA ARG A 2 19.40 -15.53 11.50
C ARG A 2 18.91 -14.81 10.23
N VAL A 3 19.81 -14.27 9.40
CA VAL A 3 19.43 -13.45 8.22
C VAL A 3 18.85 -14.27 7.05
N LEU A 4 19.30 -15.51 6.86
CA LEU A 4 18.74 -16.37 5.81
C LEU A 4 17.38 -16.98 6.22
N GLN A 5 17.20 -17.33 7.49
CA GLN A 5 15.89 -17.77 8.00
C GLN A 5 14.87 -16.63 7.96
N SER A 6 15.27 -15.37 8.24
CA SER A 6 14.33 -14.24 8.19
C SER A 6 13.88 -13.90 6.77
N SER A 7 14.77 -13.97 5.76
CA SER A 7 14.41 -13.77 4.35
C SER A 7 13.48 -14.87 3.84
N PHE A 8 13.78 -16.15 4.12
CA PHE A 8 12.92 -17.26 3.71
C PHE A 8 11.53 -17.22 4.36
N PHE A 9 11.47 -16.90 5.65
CA PHE A 9 10.22 -16.77 6.39
C PHE A 9 9.36 -15.61 5.86
N ARG A 10 9.97 -14.45 5.59
CA ARG A 10 9.30 -13.31 4.96
C ARG A 10 8.76 -13.66 3.57
N ALA A 11 9.51 -14.43 2.79
CA ALA A 11 9.09 -14.89 1.46
C ALA A 11 7.84 -15.77 1.55
N ILE A 12 7.82 -16.75 2.46
CA ILE A 12 6.65 -17.61 2.69
C ILE A 12 5.44 -16.76 3.13
N ILE A 13 5.64 -15.83 4.06
CA ILE A 13 4.58 -14.91 4.49
C ILE A 13 4.05 -14.10 3.31
N ALA A 14 4.93 -13.56 2.45
CA ALA A 14 4.51 -12.80 1.28
C ALA A 14 3.68 -13.65 0.29
N ILE A 15 4.04 -14.92 0.09
CA ILE A 15 3.24 -15.86 -0.73
C ILE A 15 1.87 -16.09 -0.11
N VAL A 16 1.81 -16.38 1.20
CA VAL A 16 0.55 -16.65 1.91
C VAL A 16 -0.36 -15.42 1.91
N ILE A 17 0.18 -14.25 2.26
CA ILE A 17 -0.56 -12.99 2.22
C ILE A 17 -1.02 -12.70 0.79
N GLY A 18 -0.15 -12.85 -0.21
CA GLY A 18 -0.49 -12.63 -1.62
C GLY A 18 -1.63 -13.54 -2.09
N ALA A 19 -1.58 -14.82 -1.74
CA ALA A 19 -2.65 -15.79 -2.07
C ALA A 19 -3.97 -15.43 -1.38
N LEU A 20 -3.93 -15.08 -0.09
CA LEU A 20 -5.12 -14.61 0.64
C LEU A 20 -5.69 -13.33 0.03
N LEU A 21 -4.84 -12.41 -0.41
CA LEU A 21 -5.26 -11.16 -1.06
C LEU A 21 -5.98 -11.44 -2.37
N VAL A 22 -5.50 -12.40 -3.17
CA VAL A 22 -6.16 -12.80 -4.43
C VAL A 22 -7.49 -13.47 -4.16
N GLN A 23 -7.55 -14.40 -3.21
CA GLN A 23 -8.75 -15.19 -2.92
C GLN A 23 -9.85 -14.36 -2.24
N TYR A 24 -9.48 -13.49 -1.31
CA TYR A 24 -10.41 -12.71 -0.50
C TYR A 24 -10.43 -11.22 -0.87
N ARG A 25 -9.98 -10.86 -2.07
CA ARG A 25 -9.84 -9.46 -2.53
C ARG A 25 -11.06 -8.59 -2.24
N GLU A 26 -12.26 -9.07 -2.53
CA GLU A 26 -13.50 -8.31 -2.36
C GLU A 26 -13.81 -8.08 -0.88
N GLN A 27 -13.57 -9.10 -0.06
CA GLN A 27 -13.72 -9.02 1.39
C GLN A 27 -12.67 -8.09 1.98
N THR A 28 -11.43 -8.12 1.50
CA THR A 28 -10.37 -7.20 1.94
C THR A 28 -10.75 -5.75 1.68
N VAL A 29 -11.29 -5.41 0.50
CA VAL A 29 -11.80 -4.04 0.24
C VAL A 29 -12.88 -3.68 1.26
N GLN A 30 -13.86 -4.56 1.48
CA GLN A 30 -14.94 -4.30 2.43
C GLN A 30 -14.44 -4.09 3.87
N TRP A 31 -13.55 -4.94 4.35
CA TRP A 31 -12.97 -4.81 5.69
C TRP A 31 -12.15 -3.54 5.86
N ILE A 32 -11.39 -3.13 4.84
CA ILE A 32 -10.68 -1.85 4.83
C ILE A 32 -11.68 -0.69 4.90
N THR A 33 -12.76 -0.74 4.11
CA THR A 33 -13.82 0.28 4.15
C THR A 33 -14.49 0.36 5.51
N ILE A 34 -14.80 -0.78 6.14
CA ILE A 34 -15.36 -0.82 7.50
C ILE A 34 -14.38 -0.20 8.50
N ALA A 35 -13.11 -0.58 8.45
CA ALA A 35 -12.09 -0.05 9.36
C ALA A 35 -11.96 1.49 9.24
N ILE A 36 -11.94 2.00 8.01
CA ILE A 36 -11.96 3.44 7.73
C ILE A 36 -13.25 4.07 8.28
N GLY A 37 -14.41 3.43 8.07
CA GLY A 37 -15.70 3.89 8.58
C GLY A 37 -15.74 4.01 10.09
N VAL A 38 -15.21 3.01 10.81
CA VAL A 38 -15.09 3.06 12.28
C VAL A 38 -14.18 4.22 12.71
N MET A 39 -13.04 4.42 12.05
CA MET A 39 -12.14 5.54 12.35
C MET A 39 -12.80 6.91 12.13
N PHE A 40 -13.55 7.07 11.04
CA PHE A 40 -14.34 8.29 10.77
C PHE A 40 -15.45 8.47 11.82
N PHE A 41 -16.17 7.40 12.16
CA PHE A 41 -17.22 7.44 13.17
C PHE A 41 -16.69 7.90 14.54
N LEU A 42 -15.57 7.32 15.00
CA LEU A 42 -14.92 7.74 16.25
C LEU A 42 -14.50 9.21 16.19
N SER A 43 -13.90 9.65 15.08
CA SER A 43 -13.53 11.06 14.88
C SER A 43 -14.76 11.99 14.91
N GLY A 44 -15.87 11.59 14.29
CA GLY A 44 -17.14 12.31 14.31
C GLY A 44 -17.72 12.46 15.71
N ILE A 45 -17.71 11.38 16.51
CA ILE A 45 -18.15 11.43 17.91
C ILE A 45 -17.32 12.44 18.70
N ILE A 46 -16.00 12.41 18.58
CA ILE A 46 -15.11 13.33 19.31
C ILE A 46 -15.42 14.77 18.92
N SER A 47 -15.61 15.06 17.63
CA SER A 47 -15.95 16.41 17.14
C SER A 47 -17.31 16.90 17.64
N CYS A 48 -18.31 16.03 17.71
CA CYS A 48 -19.61 16.40 18.31
C CYS A 48 -19.51 16.58 19.83
N ALA A 49 -18.72 15.75 20.52
CA ALA A 49 -18.53 15.83 21.96
C ALA A 49 -17.81 17.14 22.36
N THR A 50 -16.76 17.55 21.62
CA THR A 50 -16.07 18.81 21.87
C THR A 50 -16.98 20.01 21.63
N TYR A 51 -17.82 19.98 20.58
CA TYR A 51 -18.82 21.03 20.35
C TYR A 51 -19.86 21.10 21.48
N PHE A 52 -20.42 19.96 21.91
CA PHE A 52 -21.40 19.96 22.99
C PHE A 52 -20.80 20.42 24.32
N SER A 53 -19.56 20.00 24.62
CA SER A 53 -18.81 20.46 25.78
C SER A 53 -18.55 21.97 25.71
N ALA A 54 -18.06 22.48 24.57
CA ALA A 54 -17.82 23.90 24.38
C ALA A 54 -19.11 24.72 24.47
N ARG A 55 -20.22 24.22 23.91
CA ARG A 55 -21.54 24.85 24.02
C ARG A 55 -22.05 24.87 25.45
N ARG A 56 -21.83 23.80 26.22
CA ARG A 56 -22.18 23.72 27.64
C ARG A 56 -21.33 24.67 28.49
N SER A 57 -20.03 24.78 28.20
CA SER A 57 -19.13 25.74 28.86
C SER A 57 -19.44 27.20 28.50
N ALA A 58 -19.82 27.48 27.25
CA ALA A 58 -20.29 28.79 26.80
C ALA A 58 -21.64 29.18 27.44
N ALA A 59 -22.52 28.21 27.68
CA ALA A 59 -23.77 28.43 28.42
C ALA A 59 -23.57 28.66 29.93
N SER A 60 -22.44 28.20 30.48
CA SER A 60 -22.09 28.33 31.90
C SER A 60 -21.09 29.46 32.20
N THR A 61 -20.64 30.21 31.20
CA THR A 61 -19.70 31.33 31.39
C THR A 61 -20.46 32.62 31.65
N VAL A 62 -20.15 33.24 32.80
CA VAL A 62 -20.61 34.59 33.16
C VAL A 62 -20.13 35.56 32.08
N PRO A 63 -20.97 36.49 31.57
CA PRO A 63 -20.55 37.47 30.57
C PRO A 63 -19.35 38.24 31.10
N LEU A 64 -18.19 38.08 30.45
CA LEU A 64 -17.00 38.87 30.75
C LEU A 64 -17.21 40.27 30.16
N PHE A 65 -16.96 41.29 30.98
CA PHE A 65 -16.93 42.68 30.55
C PHE A 65 -15.47 43.10 30.49
N ASP A 66 -15.09 43.80 29.43
CA ASP A 66 -13.77 44.43 29.29
C ASP A 66 -13.62 45.55 30.33
N ASP A 67 -12.39 46.03 30.60
CA ASP A 67 -12.14 47.13 31.56
C ASP A 67 -12.91 48.43 31.20
N ASP A 68 -13.32 48.57 29.93
CA ASP A 68 -14.18 49.65 29.39
C ASP A 68 -15.70 49.39 29.53
N GLY A 69 -16.12 48.31 30.20
CA GLY A 69 -17.53 47.98 30.42
C GLY A 69 -18.28 47.46 29.18
N GLN A 70 -17.56 47.10 28.11
CA GLN A 70 -18.11 46.45 26.92
C GLN A 70 -18.24 44.94 27.14
N ARG A 71 -19.35 44.33 26.72
CA ARG A 71 -19.51 42.87 26.81
C ARG A 71 -18.56 42.18 25.83
N ILE A 72 -17.66 41.34 26.34
CA ILE A 72 -16.86 40.45 25.52
C ILE A 72 -17.80 39.31 25.10
N GLU A 73 -18.18 39.26 23.83
CA GLU A 73 -19.00 38.17 23.33
C GLU A 73 -18.27 36.83 23.57
N PRO A 74 -18.89 35.87 24.28
CA PRO A 74 -18.27 34.57 24.45
C PRO A 74 -18.09 33.95 23.07
N LEU A 75 -16.85 33.57 22.74
CA LEU A 75 -16.48 32.98 21.46
C LEU A 75 -17.42 31.79 21.16
N GLN A 76 -18.41 32.00 20.30
CA GLN A 76 -19.42 30.98 20.03
C GLN A 76 -18.73 29.80 19.33
N PRO A 77 -18.87 28.56 19.85
CA PRO A 77 -18.28 27.41 19.20
C PRO A 77 -18.95 27.21 17.84
N ASN A 78 -18.15 27.22 16.76
CA ASN A 78 -18.64 26.93 15.42
C ASN A 78 -19.28 25.53 15.38
N PHE A 79 -20.42 25.42 14.71
CA PHE A 79 -21.08 24.13 14.51
C PHE A 79 -20.14 23.14 13.80
N PRO A 80 -19.99 21.90 14.30
CA PRO A 80 -19.07 20.92 13.76
C PRO A 80 -19.69 20.25 12.52
N ILE A 81 -19.87 21.00 11.44
CA ILE A 81 -20.42 20.51 10.16
C ILE A 81 -19.56 19.36 9.63
N VAL A 82 -18.23 19.50 9.74
CA VAL A 82 -17.26 18.47 9.36
C VAL A 82 -17.34 17.25 10.27
N GLY A 83 -17.55 17.46 11.57
CA GLY A 83 -17.75 16.38 12.55
C GLY A 83 -19.02 15.57 12.29
N LEU A 84 -20.11 16.25 11.93
CA LEU A 84 -21.37 15.62 11.56
C LEU A 84 -21.25 14.84 10.26
N GLY A 85 -20.59 15.40 9.24
CA GLY A 85 -20.32 14.69 7.99
C GLY A 85 -19.45 13.45 8.19
N SER A 86 -18.41 13.56 9.01
CA SER A 86 -17.54 12.43 9.41
C SER A 86 -18.31 11.33 10.14
N LEU A 87 -19.21 11.71 11.05
CA LEU A 87 -20.07 10.78 11.79
C LEU A 87 -21.00 9.99 10.83
N ILE A 88 -21.73 10.70 9.96
CA ILE A 88 -22.68 10.10 9.01
C ILE A 88 -21.93 9.20 8.03
N LEU A 89 -20.83 9.69 7.46
CA LEU A 89 -20.00 8.91 6.55
C LEU A 89 -19.47 7.65 7.25
N GLY A 90 -18.97 7.78 8.48
CA GLY A 90 -18.48 6.65 9.28
C GLY A 90 -19.53 5.56 9.49
N VAL A 91 -20.78 5.96 9.79
CA VAL A 91 -21.92 5.02 9.92
C VAL A 91 -22.19 4.30 8.60
N ILE A 92 -22.25 5.03 7.48
CA ILE A 92 -22.52 4.45 6.16
C ILE A 92 -21.42 3.44 5.79
N LEU A 93 -20.14 3.81 5.98
CA LEU A 93 -19.00 2.94 5.65
C LEU A 93 -18.95 1.69 6.55
N ALA A 94 -19.30 1.81 7.83
CA ALA A 94 -19.24 0.70 8.77
C ALA A 94 -20.42 -0.29 8.61
N LEU A 95 -21.64 0.22 8.37
CA LEU A 95 -22.85 -0.62 8.29
C LEU A 95 -23.15 -1.09 6.86
N MET A 96 -22.87 -0.27 5.85
CA MET A 96 -23.17 -0.55 4.44
C MET A 96 -21.94 -0.36 3.53
N PRO A 97 -20.82 -1.06 3.82
CA PRO A 97 -19.58 -0.91 3.04
C PRO A 97 -19.75 -1.30 1.57
N ALA A 98 -20.48 -2.39 1.29
CA ALA A 98 -20.67 -2.87 -0.08
C ALA A 98 -21.41 -1.85 -0.95
N THR A 99 -22.51 -1.29 -0.43
CA THR A 99 -23.30 -0.26 -1.12
C THR A 99 -22.47 1.01 -1.35
N PHE A 100 -21.68 1.42 -0.36
CA PHE A 100 -20.79 2.57 -0.51
C PHE A 100 -19.74 2.35 -1.61
N ILE A 101 -19.11 1.17 -1.65
CA ILE A 101 -18.14 0.81 -2.69
C ILE A 101 -18.78 0.81 -4.07
N ASP A 102 -19.99 0.24 -4.21
CA ASP A 102 -20.71 0.21 -5.48
C ASP A 102 -21.00 1.66 -5.98
N TRP A 103 -21.50 2.54 -5.10
CA TRP A 103 -21.71 3.96 -5.44
C TRP A 103 -20.41 4.71 -5.78
N LEU A 104 -19.35 4.48 -5.00
CA LEU A 104 -18.05 5.08 -5.26
C LEU A 104 -17.54 4.68 -6.65
N MET A 105 -17.72 3.41 -7.02
CA MET A 105 -17.32 2.91 -8.34
C MET A 105 -18.16 3.50 -9.47
N TYR A 106 -19.46 3.74 -9.26
CA TYR A 106 -20.27 4.45 -10.25
C TYR A 106 -19.82 5.90 -10.46
N ILE A 107 -19.45 6.60 -9.38
CA ILE A 107 -18.89 7.95 -9.48
C ILE A 107 -17.55 7.91 -10.24
N MET A 108 -16.67 6.96 -9.90
CA MET A 108 -15.40 6.78 -10.61
C MET A 108 -15.61 6.46 -12.08
N ALA A 109 -16.56 5.58 -12.41
CA ALA A 109 -16.91 5.24 -13.77
C ALA A 109 -17.43 6.46 -14.55
N ALA A 110 -18.30 7.26 -13.94
CA ALA A 110 -18.82 8.48 -14.55
C ALA A 110 -17.71 9.49 -14.87
N ILE A 111 -16.75 9.67 -13.95
CA ILE A 111 -15.60 10.56 -14.16
C ILE A 111 -14.70 10.02 -15.29
N ILE A 112 -14.45 8.71 -15.34
CA ILE A 112 -13.68 8.07 -16.42
C ILE A 112 -14.36 8.28 -17.78
N ILE A 113 -15.67 8.06 -17.86
CA ILE A 113 -16.45 8.26 -19.08
C ILE A 113 -16.40 9.73 -19.51
N LEU A 114 -16.59 10.67 -18.59
CA LEU A 114 -16.52 12.10 -18.89
C LEU A 114 -15.13 12.49 -19.40
N GLY A 115 -14.07 11.94 -18.79
CA GLY A 115 -12.69 12.11 -19.24
C GLY A 115 -12.45 11.56 -20.65
N ALA A 116 -12.97 10.36 -20.95
CA ALA A 116 -12.88 9.75 -22.27
C ALA A 116 -13.62 10.57 -23.33
N VAL A 117 -14.84 11.02 -23.04
CA VAL A 117 -15.62 11.90 -23.93
C VAL A 117 -14.86 13.19 -24.21
N ASN A 118 -14.27 13.81 -23.19
CA ASN A 118 -13.45 15.02 -23.37
C ASN A 118 -12.23 14.76 -24.27
N GLN A 119 -11.55 13.61 -24.13
CA GLN A 119 -10.46 13.22 -25.03
C GLN A 119 -10.94 13.04 -26.48
N PHE A 120 -12.11 12.42 -26.69
CA PHE A 120 -12.71 12.31 -28.02
C PHE A 120 -13.03 13.68 -28.62
N VAL A 121 -13.62 14.59 -27.84
CA VAL A 121 -13.93 15.97 -28.28
C VAL A 121 -12.66 16.71 -28.67
N ASN A 122 -11.59 16.59 -27.89
CA ASN A 122 -10.31 17.22 -28.19
C ASN A 122 -9.68 16.68 -29.48
N LEU A 123 -9.69 15.36 -29.70
CA LEU A 123 -9.22 14.75 -30.96
C LEU A 123 -10.09 15.16 -32.16
N ALA A 124 -11.41 15.21 -31.99
CA ALA A 124 -12.33 15.66 -33.02
C ALA A 124 -12.09 17.13 -33.39
N SER A 125 -11.82 17.98 -32.40
CA SER A 125 -11.44 19.37 -32.61
C SER A 125 -10.09 19.49 -33.33
N ALA A 126 -9.09 18.72 -32.91
CA ALA A 126 -7.77 18.69 -33.55
C ALA A 126 -7.83 18.24 -35.03
N ARG A 127 -8.77 17.34 -35.37
CA ARG A 127 -9.00 16.91 -36.76
C ARG A 127 -9.35 18.06 -37.70
N LYS A 128 -9.88 19.18 -37.20
CA LYS A 128 -10.21 20.36 -38.01
C LYS A 128 -8.97 21.06 -38.56
N PHE A 129 -7.81 20.93 -37.89
CA PHE A 129 -6.59 21.66 -38.23
C PHE A 129 -5.38 20.76 -38.48
N ALA A 130 -5.47 19.45 -38.19
CA ALA A 130 -4.41 18.46 -38.41
C ALA A 130 -4.98 17.07 -38.73
N HIS A 131 -4.24 16.25 -39.48
CA HIS A 131 -4.62 14.85 -39.71
C HIS A 131 -4.34 14.00 -38.46
N VAL A 132 -5.40 13.48 -37.84
CA VAL A 132 -5.30 12.63 -36.63
C VAL A 132 -5.35 11.16 -37.04
N GLY A 133 -4.23 10.45 -36.89
CA GLY A 133 -4.13 9.02 -37.19
C GLY A 133 -5.04 8.15 -36.30
N ALA A 134 -5.47 7.01 -36.82
CA ALA A 134 -6.41 6.09 -36.15
C ALA A 134 -5.91 5.61 -34.77
N PHE A 135 -4.60 5.47 -34.58
CA PHE A 135 -4.00 5.05 -33.30
C PHE A 135 -4.42 5.94 -32.12
N TYR A 136 -4.53 7.25 -32.34
CA TYR A 136 -4.94 8.18 -31.28
C TYR A 136 -6.38 7.98 -30.82
N TRP A 137 -7.26 7.45 -31.67
CA TRP A 137 -8.66 7.15 -31.34
C TRP A 137 -8.81 5.89 -30.49
N VAL A 138 -7.79 5.01 -30.49
CA VAL A 138 -7.80 3.78 -29.68
C VAL A 138 -7.70 4.11 -28.19
N MET A 139 -6.93 5.12 -27.80
CA MET A 139 -6.73 5.46 -26.39
C MET A 139 -8.03 5.90 -25.68
N PRO A 140 -8.79 6.89 -26.19
CA PRO A 140 -10.07 7.25 -25.59
C PRO A 140 -11.09 6.12 -25.64
N SER A 141 -11.04 5.27 -26.67
CA SER A 141 -11.92 4.09 -26.78
C SER A 141 -11.63 3.06 -25.68
N LEU A 142 -10.36 2.80 -25.38
CA LEU A 142 -9.96 1.90 -24.31
C LEU A 142 -10.40 2.43 -22.93
N ILE A 143 -10.23 3.74 -22.70
CA ILE A 143 -10.64 4.39 -21.45
C ILE A 143 -12.16 4.35 -21.30
N LEU A 144 -12.90 4.63 -22.38
CA LEU A 144 -14.36 4.52 -22.40
C LEU A 144 -14.82 3.09 -22.10
N LEU A 145 -14.15 2.08 -22.69
CA LEU A 145 -14.44 0.68 -22.43
C LEU A 145 -14.24 0.31 -20.96
N VAL A 146 -13.14 0.76 -20.34
CA VAL A 146 -12.89 0.56 -18.90
C VAL A 146 -13.97 1.24 -18.07
N GLY A 147 -14.37 2.47 -18.42
CA GLY A 147 -15.47 3.18 -17.76
C GLY A 147 -16.80 2.42 -17.85
N LEU A 148 -17.12 1.84 -19.01
CA LEU A 148 -18.32 1.02 -19.18
C LEU A 148 -18.26 -0.29 -18.37
N LEU A 149 -17.11 -0.97 -18.36
CA LEU A 149 -16.90 -2.17 -17.55
C LEU A 149 -17.03 -1.87 -16.05
N ALA A 150 -16.64 -0.68 -15.61
CA ALA A 150 -16.81 -0.23 -14.22
C ALA A 150 -18.29 -0.10 -13.81
N ILE A 151 -19.19 0.21 -14.75
CA ILE A 151 -20.63 0.24 -14.51
C ILE A 151 -21.21 -1.18 -14.46
N LEU A 152 -20.77 -2.07 -15.36
CA LEU A 152 -21.29 -3.43 -15.46
C LEU A 152 -20.81 -4.33 -14.31
N TYR A 153 -19.54 -4.19 -13.90
CA TYR A 153 -18.90 -5.03 -12.88
C TYR A 153 -18.13 -4.19 -11.84
N PRO A 154 -18.81 -3.32 -11.07
CA PRO A 154 -18.17 -2.37 -10.15
C PRO A 154 -17.26 -3.07 -9.13
N ARG A 155 -17.72 -4.20 -8.56
CA ARG A 155 -16.96 -4.96 -7.55
C ARG A 155 -15.70 -5.61 -8.10
N ALA A 156 -15.75 -6.09 -9.34
CA ALA A 156 -14.60 -6.69 -9.99
C ALA A 156 -13.49 -5.66 -10.20
N ILE A 157 -13.86 -4.43 -10.57
CA ILE A 157 -12.92 -3.33 -10.76
C ILE A 157 -12.42 -2.77 -9.42
N ALA A 158 -13.28 -2.62 -8.42
CA ALA A 158 -12.89 -2.15 -7.09
C ALA A 158 -11.77 -2.99 -6.46
N SER A 159 -11.80 -4.31 -6.68
CA SER A 159 -10.84 -5.25 -6.13
C SER A 159 -9.72 -5.65 -7.11
N ALA A 160 -9.72 -5.13 -8.34
CA ALA A 160 -8.68 -5.41 -9.33
C ALA A 160 -7.28 -4.95 -8.90
N PRO A 161 -7.09 -3.78 -8.25
CA PRO A 161 -5.77 -3.38 -7.76
C PRO A 161 -5.20 -4.37 -6.72
N LEU A 162 -6.05 -4.88 -5.82
CA LEU A 162 -5.65 -5.91 -4.85
C LEU A 162 -5.29 -7.22 -5.55
N PHE A 163 -6.03 -7.61 -6.59
CA PHE A 163 -5.70 -8.79 -7.38
C PHE A 163 -4.29 -8.70 -7.98
N VAL A 164 -3.96 -7.57 -8.62
CA VAL A 164 -2.62 -7.32 -9.17
C VAL A 164 -1.56 -7.32 -8.06
N LEU A 165 -1.84 -6.66 -6.94
CA LEU A 165 -0.93 -6.60 -5.79
C LEU A 165 -0.64 -8.00 -5.21
N GLY A 166 -1.67 -8.83 -5.06
CA GLY A 166 -1.54 -10.21 -4.57
C GLY A 166 -0.66 -11.06 -5.48
N TRP A 167 -0.84 -10.96 -6.81
CA TRP A 167 0.00 -11.66 -7.77
C TRP A 167 1.46 -11.18 -7.72
N CYS A 168 1.68 -9.87 -7.62
CA CYS A 168 3.02 -9.30 -7.46
C CYS A 168 3.69 -9.81 -6.17
N MET A 169 2.97 -9.88 -5.05
CA MET A 169 3.48 -10.43 -3.79
C MET A 169 3.82 -11.91 -3.89
N MET A 170 2.99 -12.69 -4.59
CA MET A 170 3.27 -14.12 -4.83
C MET A 170 4.55 -14.30 -5.66
N VAL A 171 4.68 -13.58 -6.78
CA VAL A 171 5.89 -13.63 -7.62
C VAL A 171 7.12 -13.19 -6.84
N TYR A 172 7.01 -12.09 -6.08
CA TYR A 172 8.08 -11.62 -5.19
C TYR A 172 8.51 -12.70 -4.19
N GLY A 173 7.56 -13.33 -3.51
CA GLY A 173 7.85 -14.38 -2.55
C GLY A 173 8.52 -15.60 -3.19
N VAL A 174 8.09 -16.02 -4.37
CA VAL A 174 8.75 -17.11 -5.12
C VAL A 174 10.19 -16.76 -5.48
N VAL A 175 10.43 -15.56 -6.01
CA VAL A 175 11.77 -15.08 -6.37
C VAL A 175 12.68 -15.02 -5.15
N GLU A 176 12.20 -14.49 -4.02
CA GLU A 176 12.95 -14.39 -2.78
C GLU A 176 13.28 -15.78 -2.20
N SER A 177 12.32 -16.73 -2.24
CA SER A 177 12.58 -18.11 -1.84
C SER A 177 13.66 -18.76 -2.70
N LEU A 178 13.59 -18.66 -4.03
CA LEU A 178 14.59 -19.22 -4.93
C LEU A 178 15.98 -18.60 -4.70
N ASN A 179 16.03 -17.28 -4.52
CA ASN A 179 17.27 -16.57 -4.28
C ASN A 179 17.90 -17.01 -2.95
N SER A 180 17.10 -17.14 -1.89
CA SER A 180 17.58 -17.56 -0.58
C SER A 180 18.13 -19.00 -0.59
N ILE A 181 17.52 -19.93 -1.36
CA ILE A 181 18.09 -21.28 -1.59
C ILE A 181 19.45 -21.17 -2.29
N LYS A 182 19.53 -20.38 -3.37
CA LYS A 182 20.75 -20.23 -4.16
C LYS A 182 21.89 -19.64 -3.34
N ILE A 183 21.61 -18.62 -2.54
CA ILE A 183 22.57 -18.01 -1.61
C ILE A 183 23.03 -19.03 -0.56
N HIS A 184 22.13 -19.84 -0.02
CA HIS A 184 22.51 -20.86 0.97
C HIS A 184 23.46 -21.91 0.37
N ARG A 185 23.15 -22.39 -0.84
CA ARG A 185 24.01 -23.33 -1.58
C ARG A 185 25.38 -22.71 -1.90
N CYS A 186 25.40 -21.48 -2.38
CA CYS A 186 26.63 -20.76 -2.72
C CYS A 186 27.50 -20.51 -1.48
N ARG A 187 26.89 -20.12 -0.35
CA ARG A 187 27.61 -19.89 0.91
C ARG A 187 28.24 -21.18 1.44
N ARG A 188 27.55 -22.32 1.31
CA ARG A 188 28.08 -23.63 1.69
C ARG A 188 29.22 -24.08 0.77
N ALA A 189 29.12 -23.81 -0.53
CA ALA A 189 30.20 -24.09 -1.48
C ALA A 189 31.44 -23.22 -1.21
N PHE A 190 31.24 -21.94 -0.91
CA PHE A 190 32.32 -21.01 -0.56
C PHE A 190 33.03 -21.43 0.73
N ALA A 191 32.29 -21.78 1.79
CA ALA A 191 32.87 -22.26 3.05
C ALA A 191 33.75 -23.51 2.85
N LYS A 192 33.26 -24.49 2.07
CA LYS A 192 34.06 -25.70 1.73
C LYS A 192 35.31 -25.36 0.92
N ALA A 193 35.22 -24.43 -0.03
CA ALA A 193 36.36 -24.01 -0.83
C ALA A 193 37.40 -23.25 0.01
N GLU A 194 36.96 -22.49 1.01
CA GLU A 194 37.82 -21.78 1.94
C GLU A 194 38.53 -22.74 2.91
N GLU A 195 37.82 -23.73 3.47
CA GLU A 195 38.40 -24.81 4.27
C GLU A 195 39.44 -25.60 3.48
N ALA A 196 39.13 -25.97 2.22
CA ALA A 196 40.06 -26.68 1.34
C ALA A 196 41.31 -25.84 1.00
N ARG A 197 41.16 -24.52 0.81
CA ARG A 197 42.31 -23.60 0.61
C ARG A 197 43.19 -23.52 1.85
N ARG A 198 42.60 -23.39 3.05
CA ARG A 198 43.36 -23.36 4.32
C ARG A 198 44.09 -24.68 4.58
N ALA A 199 43.44 -25.82 4.34
CA ALA A 199 44.06 -27.14 4.47
C ALA A 199 45.24 -27.32 3.50
N ARG A 200 45.11 -26.86 2.23
CA ARG A 200 46.22 -26.88 1.27
C ARG A 200 47.38 -25.98 1.69
N GLN A 201 47.10 -24.78 2.21
CA GLN A 201 48.15 -23.88 2.71
C GLN A 201 48.89 -24.47 3.90
N GLN A 202 48.19 -25.13 4.83
CA GLN A 202 48.82 -25.80 5.98
C GLN A 202 49.67 -27.00 5.56
N LEU A 203 49.18 -27.82 4.62
CA LEU A 203 49.96 -28.93 4.06
C LEU A 203 51.23 -28.44 3.36
N GLN A 204 51.13 -27.34 2.62
CA GLN A 204 52.27 -26.75 1.93
C GLN A 204 53.30 -26.15 2.90
N GLN A 205 52.86 -25.43 3.93
CA GLN A 205 53.74 -24.94 4.99
C GLN A 205 54.41 -26.07 5.77
N SER A 206 53.68 -27.15 6.06
CA SER A 206 54.23 -28.32 6.76
C SER A 206 55.29 -29.04 5.92
N ALA A 207 55.07 -29.12 4.60
CA ALA A 207 56.03 -29.69 3.66
C ALA A 207 57.27 -28.80 3.49
N ASP A 208 57.12 -27.48 3.43
CA ASP A 208 58.26 -26.53 3.37
C ASP A 208 59.07 -26.56 4.67
N SER A 209 58.42 -26.61 5.85
CA SER A 209 59.13 -26.70 7.13
C SER A 209 59.88 -28.03 7.30
N GLN A 210 59.32 -29.15 6.85
CA GLN A 210 60.02 -30.45 6.86
C GLN A 210 61.17 -30.50 5.85
N ALA A 211 61.03 -29.81 4.70
CA ALA A 211 62.12 -29.68 3.73
C ALA A 211 63.26 -28.82 4.27
N GLU A 212 62.97 -27.70 4.96
CA GLU A 212 63.97 -26.87 5.64
C GLU A 212 64.72 -27.64 6.74
N ASP A 213 64.01 -28.37 7.61
CA ASP A 213 64.61 -29.16 8.71
C ASP A 213 65.53 -30.27 8.16
N ALA A 214 65.11 -30.96 7.09
CA ALA A 214 65.90 -31.99 6.42
C ALA A 214 67.12 -31.46 5.64
N THR A 215 67.13 -30.19 5.24
CA THR A 215 68.32 -29.52 4.71
C THR A 215 69.26 -28.99 5.79
N THR A 216 68.75 -28.69 6.99
CA THR A 216 69.55 -28.18 8.11
C THR A 216 70.31 -29.31 8.82
N ASP A 217 69.70 -30.49 8.97
CA ASP A 217 70.30 -31.71 9.55
C ASP A 217 71.39 -32.35 8.67
N LYS A 218 71.51 -31.92 7.40
CA LYS A 218 72.57 -32.35 6.47
C LYS A 218 73.77 -31.40 6.42
N ALA A 219 73.73 -30.30 7.15
CA ALA A 219 74.76 -29.25 7.16
C ALA A 219 75.61 -29.21 8.44
N GLU A 220 75.28 -30.02 9.46
CA GLU A 220 76.17 -30.36 10.60
C GLU A 220 76.94 -31.67 10.35
#